data_AF-A0A969MT07-F1
#
_entry.id   AF-A0A969MT07-F1
#
_cell.length_a   1.000
_cell.length_b   1.000
_cell.length_c   1.000
_cell.angle_alpha   90.00
_cell.angle_beta   90.00
_cell.angle_gamma   90.00
#
_symmetry.space_group_name_H-M   'P 1'
#
loop_
_entity.id
_entity.type
_entity.pdbx_description
1 polymer ?
#
loop_
_entity_poly.entity_id
_entity_poly.type
_entity_poly.pdbx_seq_one_letter_code
_entity_poly.pdbx_strand_id
1 'polypeptide(L)'
;MTCTHEANSIEKRPTLSQLLDKLNHIQTQRLVQELVEEHPELIDEIDGYVNAIASPTPVSKTTFAPPKQTTVNTAQIKAKVRQIFRDTVNSWESGYDYADETANEELLSLIGDAVEYCEQDDGNNAVSTLEAITDACVSDWDYVGDYSMDNSEVVSALNEAWCEAILSTELTPEERSDVQINLETWQDEWDADFSLAIAALQQGWDYPPLLQILDGNITEGGIWKDQEIPDYANDLALIRLKILERQERYQEYLYLASSEGQTKQYLTMLGRLGRVEQAVTTAQSRMSTMEEAFALAQTLQSQGALQQALDIAQQGFTLPGNCGYNLGIWAGELAEELGNINVALIARKNAFQAHPYEADYRIIEDLAGDNWVNIKPDLLQILRTVTMFGITDEKVNIFLYEGLIEDAISCVSELHSYDAELIQRVMDAAISVNPEWVIENSCHRAEKIMDAKKSEYYRHATEWLKKARAAYLASDKKIEWRKYYNKLLEIHCRKRKLMGLLKQIGNS
;
A
#
# COMPACT_ATOMS: atom_id res chain seq x y z
N MET A 1 24.20 30.07 -38.50
CA MET A 1 23.97 29.56 -37.12
C MET A 1 22.95 30.51 -36.52
N THR A 2 21.74 30.10 -36.14
CA THR A 2 21.48 29.07 -35.13
C THR A 2 20.12 28.41 -35.42
N CYS A 3 20.08 27.08 -35.39
CA CYS A 3 18.82 26.30 -35.38
C CYS A 3 18.19 26.39 -33.99
N THR A 4 16.90 26.71 -33.90
CA THR A 4 16.07 26.45 -32.72
C THR A 4 15.24 25.20 -32.99
N HIS A 5 15.48 24.16 -32.18
CA HIS A 5 14.73 22.92 -32.16
C HIS A 5 13.30 23.19 -31.65
N GLU A 6 12.29 22.94 -32.47
CA GLU A 6 10.93 22.68 -31.98
C GLU A 6 10.86 21.22 -31.51
N ALA A 7 10.38 21.01 -30.29
CA ALA A 7 10.15 19.68 -29.74
C ALA A 7 8.90 19.08 -30.38
N ASN A 8 9.03 17.89 -30.96
CA ASN A 8 7.93 17.12 -31.54
C ASN A 8 6.83 16.85 -30.50
N SER A 9 5.66 17.47 -30.62
CA SER A 9 4.46 17.05 -29.90
C SER A 9 3.91 15.78 -30.55
N ILE A 10 3.93 14.66 -29.83
CA ILE A 10 3.22 13.46 -30.26
C ILE A 10 1.74 13.66 -29.86
N GLU A 11 0.89 14.00 -30.82
CA GLU A 11 -0.57 13.99 -30.62
C GLU A 11 -1.02 12.54 -30.34
N LYS A 12 -1.47 12.29 -29.11
CA LYS A 12 -2.07 11.00 -28.73
C LYS A 12 -3.40 10.85 -29.46
N ARG A 13 -3.56 9.72 -30.16
CA ARG A 13 -4.82 9.36 -30.83
C ARG A 13 -5.95 9.25 -29.78
N PRO A 14 -7.14 9.82 -30.05
CA PRO A 14 -8.29 9.68 -29.14
C PRO A 14 -8.63 8.21 -28.90
N THR A 15 -9.07 7.89 -27.69
CA THR A 15 -9.57 6.55 -27.34
C THR A 15 -10.90 6.26 -28.04
N LEU A 16 -11.30 4.98 -28.12
CA LEU A 16 -12.59 4.60 -28.70
C LEU A 16 -13.75 5.32 -28.00
N SER A 17 -13.73 5.38 -26.67
CA SER A 17 -14.74 6.10 -25.86
C SER A 17 -14.83 7.58 -26.27
N GLN A 18 -13.69 8.27 -26.37
CA GLN A 18 -13.64 9.68 -26.83
C GLN A 18 -14.09 9.91 -28.27
N LEU A 19 -14.04 8.88 -29.13
CA LEU A 19 -14.58 8.95 -30.49
C LEU A 19 -16.09 8.72 -30.50
N LEU A 20 -16.60 7.80 -29.67
CA LEU A 20 -18.01 7.47 -29.56
C LEU A 20 -18.82 8.56 -28.83
N ASP A 21 -18.22 9.25 -27.85
CA ASP A 21 -18.85 10.39 -27.13
C ASP A 21 -19.22 11.56 -28.04
N LYS A 22 -18.61 11.62 -29.24
CA LYS A 22 -18.92 12.64 -30.26
C LYS A 22 -20.16 12.30 -31.08
N LEU A 23 -20.68 11.07 -30.97
CA LEU A 23 -21.79 10.56 -31.74
C LEU A 23 -23.04 10.43 -30.86
N ASN A 24 -24.18 10.83 -31.40
CA ASN A 24 -25.47 10.52 -30.76
C ASN A 24 -25.92 9.10 -31.10
N HIS A 25 -26.95 8.60 -30.40
CA HIS A 25 -27.44 7.23 -30.57
C HIS A 25 -27.75 6.81 -32.02
N ILE A 26 -28.29 7.72 -32.84
CA ILE A 26 -28.60 7.44 -34.25
C ILE A 26 -27.31 7.31 -35.07
N GLN A 27 -26.32 8.17 -34.80
CA GLN A 27 -25.02 8.13 -35.46
C GLN A 27 -24.21 6.90 -35.06
N THR A 28 -24.25 6.50 -33.78
CA THR A 28 -23.61 5.29 -33.29
C THR A 28 -24.25 4.04 -33.89
N GLN A 29 -25.58 3.97 -33.98
CA GLN A 29 -26.27 2.86 -34.63
C GLN A 29 -25.89 2.72 -36.10
N ARG A 30 -25.78 3.84 -36.82
CA ARG A 30 -25.35 3.85 -38.22
C ARG A 30 -23.90 3.43 -38.40
N LEU A 31 -23.00 3.88 -37.52
CA LEU A 31 -21.60 3.46 -37.51
C LEU A 31 -21.48 1.94 -37.33
N VAL A 32 -22.25 1.35 -36.42
CA VAL A 32 -22.26 -0.12 -36.23
C VAL A 32 -22.75 -0.84 -37.48
N GLN A 33 -23.79 -0.34 -38.14
CA GLN A 33 -24.27 -0.92 -39.41
C GLN A 33 -23.21 -0.86 -40.52
N GLU A 34 -22.54 0.28 -40.69
CA GLU A 34 -21.46 0.44 -41.69
C GLU A 34 -20.27 -0.48 -41.38
N LEU A 35 -19.91 -0.67 -40.11
CA LEU A 35 -18.85 -1.60 -39.71
C LEU A 35 -19.20 -3.07 -39.97
N VAL A 36 -20.47 -3.47 -39.80
CA VAL A 36 -20.93 -4.83 -40.12
C VAL A 36 -21.00 -5.06 -41.64
N GLU A 37 -21.28 -4.02 -42.43
CA GLU A 37 -21.20 -4.11 -43.89
C GLU A 37 -19.76 -4.32 -44.38
N GLU A 38 -18.77 -3.69 -43.73
CA GLU A 38 -17.35 -3.90 -44.03
C GLU A 38 -16.78 -5.20 -43.44
N HIS A 39 -17.32 -5.64 -42.30
CA HIS A 39 -16.88 -6.81 -41.53
C HIS A 39 -18.09 -7.71 -41.14
N PRO A 40 -18.58 -8.56 -42.07
CA PRO A 40 -19.79 -9.35 -41.86
C PRO A 40 -19.73 -10.33 -40.69
N GLU A 41 -18.53 -10.75 -40.27
CA GLU A 41 -18.30 -11.62 -39.12
C GLU A 41 -18.79 -11.04 -37.78
N LEU A 42 -18.90 -9.72 -37.68
CA LEU A 42 -19.37 -9.04 -36.47
C LEU A 42 -20.86 -9.24 -36.21
N ILE A 43 -21.63 -9.73 -37.19
CA ILE A 43 -23.08 -9.87 -37.06
C ILE A 43 -23.47 -10.92 -36.01
N ASP A 44 -22.73 -12.02 -35.92
CA ASP A 44 -23.00 -13.10 -34.97
C ASP A 44 -22.62 -12.68 -33.53
N GLU A 45 -21.55 -11.90 -33.36
CA GLU A 45 -21.16 -11.33 -32.07
C GLU A 45 -22.18 -10.30 -31.59
N ILE A 46 -22.61 -9.39 -32.47
CA ILE A 46 -23.63 -8.39 -32.15
C ILE A 46 -24.97 -9.05 -31.80
N ASP A 47 -25.38 -10.11 -32.51
CA ASP A 47 -26.60 -10.86 -32.18
C ASP A 47 -26.53 -11.46 -30.77
N GLY A 48 -25.38 -12.01 -30.38
CA GLY A 48 -25.13 -12.49 -29.02
C GLY A 48 -25.33 -11.40 -27.96
N TYR A 49 -24.73 -10.22 -28.16
CA TYR A 49 -24.85 -9.09 -27.23
C TYR A 49 -26.26 -8.49 -27.19
N VAL A 50 -26.94 -8.37 -28.33
CA VAL A 50 -28.31 -7.84 -28.40
C VAL A 50 -29.28 -8.78 -27.70
N ASN A 51 -29.14 -10.10 -27.88
CA ASN A 51 -30.00 -11.08 -27.21
C ASN A 51 -29.80 -11.10 -25.69
N ALA A 52 -28.58 -10.85 -25.21
CA ALA A 52 -28.28 -10.69 -23.78
C ALA A 52 -28.92 -9.42 -23.18
N ILE A 53 -28.92 -8.31 -23.93
CA ILE A 53 -29.43 -7.01 -23.46
C ILE A 53 -30.96 -6.91 -23.59
N ALA A 54 -31.56 -7.53 -24.63
CA ALA A 54 -32.96 -7.33 -24.99
C ALA A 54 -33.95 -8.30 -24.32
N SER A 55 -33.48 -9.31 -23.59
CA SER A 55 -34.35 -10.32 -22.97
C SER A 55 -34.83 -9.90 -21.58
N PRO A 56 -36.14 -9.62 -21.35
CA PRO A 56 -36.68 -9.48 -20.00
C PRO A 56 -36.87 -10.87 -19.41
N THR A 57 -36.26 -11.11 -18.25
CA THR A 57 -36.23 -12.38 -17.53
C THR A 57 -37.64 -12.96 -17.27
N PRO A 58 -37.97 -14.17 -17.76
CA PRO A 58 -38.94 -15.02 -17.09
C PRO A 58 -38.19 -15.85 -16.05
N VAL A 59 -38.67 -15.81 -14.80
CA VAL A 59 -38.27 -16.73 -13.73
C VAL A 59 -38.38 -18.17 -14.26
N SER A 60 -37.25 -18.75 -14.64
CA SER A 60 -37.16 -20.11 -15.16
C SER A 60 -36.13 -20.83 -14.34
N LYS A 61 -36.60 -21.84 -13.61
CA LYS A 61 -35.77 -22.79 -12.87
C LYS A 61 -34.73 -23.35 -13.83
N THR A 62 -33.46 -23.02 -13.59
CA THR A 62 -32.33 -23.48 -14.36
C THR A 62 -32.25 -24.99 -14.21
N THR A 63 -32.48 -25.71 -15.32
CA THR A 63 -32.17 -27.13 -15.40
C THR A 63 -30.71 -27.18 -15.80
N PHE A 64 -29.84 -27.51 -14.84
CA PHE A 64 -28.40 -27.59 -15.04
C PHE A 64 -28.06 -28.60 -16.15
N ALA A 65 -27.30 -28.14 -17.14
CA ALA A 65 -26.59 -29.01 -18.07
C ALA A 65 -25.51 -29.79 -17.30
N PRO A 66 -25.17 -31.03 -17.72
CA PRO A 66 -24.29 -31.92 -16.96
C PRO A 66 -22.87 -31.35 -16.78
N PRO A 67 -22.13 -31.78 -15.74
CA PRO A 67 -20.89 -31.14 -15.30
C PRO A 67 -19.82 -31.22 -16.40
N LYS A 68 -19.20 -30.07 -16.71
CA LYS A 68 -18.02 -30.00 -17.57
C LYS A 68 -16.86 -30.68 -16.83
N GLN A 69 -16.17 -31.59 -17.52
CA GLN A 69 -15.03 -32.35 -17.01
C GLN A 69 -13.91 -31.44 -16.51
N THR A 70 -13.36 -31.76 -15.34
CA THR A 70 -12.20 -31.13 -14.71
C THR A 70 -10.98 -31.14 -15.64
N THR A 71 -10.47 -29.97 -16.02
CA THR A 71 -9.36 -29.81 -16.99
C THR A 71 -8.00 -29.60 -16.32
N VAL A 72 -7.97 -29.41 -15.00
CA VAL A 72 -6.76 -29.09 -14.24
C VAL A 72 -5.86 -30.32 -14.04
N ASN A 73 -4.57 -30.17 -14.31
CA ASN A 73 -3.56 -31.20 -14.05
C ASN A 73 -3.09 -31.16 -12.59
N THR A 74 -3.87 -31.78 -11.69
CA THR A 74 -3.58 -31.83 -10.25
C THR A 74 -2.23 -32.47 -9.93
N ALA A 75 -1.79 -33.47 -10.71
CA ALA A 75 -0.49 -34.09 -10.53
C ALA A 75 0.68 -33.11 -10.77
N GLN A 76 0.54 -32.21 -11.75
CA GLN A 76 1.53 -31.17 -12.01
C GLN A 76 1.58 -30.15 -10.88
N ILE A 77 0.42 -29.77 -10.32
CA ILE A 77 0.35 -28.85 -9.17
C ILE A 77 1.04 -29.45 -7.95
N LYS A 78 0.72 -30.70 -7.59
CA LYS A 78 1.38 -31.41 -6.49
C LYS A 78 2.90 -31.51 -6.71
N ALA A 79 3.33 -31.74 -7.95
CA ALA A 79 4.76 -31.78 -8.30
C ALA A 79 5.44 -30.41 -8.15
N LYS A 80 4.74 -29.30 -8.45
CA LYS A 80 5.26 -27.95 -8.24
C LYS A 80 5.45 -27.66 -6.74
N VAL A 81 4.44 -27.93 -5.90
CA VAL A 81 4.55 -27.73 -4.43
C VAL A 81 5.74 -28.48 -3.85
N ARG A 82 5.91 -29.76 -4.23
CA ARG A 82 7.08 -30.56 -3.82
C ARG A 82 8.40 -29.98 -4.29
N GLN A 83 8.42 -29.37 -5.47
CA GLN A 83 9.62 -28.77 -6.02
C GLN A 83 9.97 -27.48 -5.26
N ILE A 84 8.98 -26.66 -4.89
CA ILE A 84 9.16 -25.48 -4.02
C ILE A 84 9.86 -25.91 -2.73
N PHE A 85 9.27 -26.84 -1.98
CA PHE A 85 9.86 -27.35 -0.72
C PHE A 85 11.28 -27.91 -0.90
N ARG A 86 11.52 -28.64 -2.00
CA ARG A 86 12.87 -29.14 -2.33
C ARG A 86 13.87 -28.02 -2.52
N ASP A 87 13.49 -26.99 -3.26
CA ASP A 87 14.37 -25.86 -3.56
C ASP A 87 14.61 -24.98 -2.33
N THR A 88 13.62 -24.85 -1.45
CA THR A 88 13.74 -24.20 -0.14
C THR A 88 14.80 -24.88 0.72
N VAL A 89 14.68 -26.20 0.94
CA VAL A 89 15.65 -26.95 1.74
C VAL A 89 17.04 -26.91 1.14
N ASN A 90 17.17 -27.10 -0.18
CA ASN A 90 18.45 -26.97 -0.88
C ASN A 90 19.10 -25.59 -0.66
N SER A 91 18.28 -24.53 -0.61
CA SER A 91 18.74 -23.16 -0.41
C SER A 91 19.22 -22.93 1.03
N TRP A 92 18.49 -23.44 2.03
CA TRP A 92 18.95 -23.43 3.43
C TRP A 92 20.23 -24.25 3.62
N GLU A 93 20.31 -25.45 3.05
CA GLU A 93 21.53 -26.27 3.09
C GLU A 93 22.73 -25.58 2.41
N SER A 94 22.46 -24.67 1.47
CA SER A 94 23.45 -23.82 0.81
C SER A 94 23.80 -22.53 1.58
N GLY A 95 23.14 -22.28 2.71
CA GLY A 95 23.38 -21.13 3.59
C GLY A 95 22.63 -19.85 3.21
N TYR A 96 21.50 -19.96 2.50
CA TYR A 96 20.62 -18.82 2.20
C TYR A 96 19.51 -18.72 3.25
N ASP A 97 19.58 -17.71 4.11
CA ASP A 97 18.73 -17.58 5.31
C ASP A 97 17.29 -17.09 5.02
N TYR A 98 16.94 -16.73 3.78
CA TYR A 98 15.64 -16.17 3.38
C TYR A 98 14.87 -17.06 2.39
N ALA A 99 15.13 -18.37 2.40
CA ALA A 99 14.50 -19.29 1.46
C ALA A 99 12.99 -19.50 1.71
N ASP A 100 12.54 -19.32 2.95
CA ASP A 100 11.12 -19.32 3.36
C ASP A 100 10.32 -18.21 2.68
N GLU A 101 10.84 -16.98 2.64
CA GLU A 101 10.15 -15.86 1.98
C GLU A 101 9.88 -16.18 0.51
N THR A 102 10.86 -16.75 -0.19
CA THR A 102 10.70 -17.17 -1.60
C THR A 102 9.68 -18.31 -1.73
N ALA A 103 9.70 -19.28 -0.82
CA ALA A 103 8.76 -20.38 -0.82
C ALA A 103 7.32 -19.92 -0.61
N ASN A 104 7.10 -18.99 0.32
CA ASN A 104 5.80 -18.38 0.57
C ASN A 104 5.31 -17.63 -0.67
N GLU A 105 6.13 -16.79 -1.28
CA GLU A 105 5.78 -16.10 -2.52
C GLU A 105 5.34 -17.07 -3.63
N GLU A 106 6.07 -18.17 -3.83
CA GLU A 106 5.74 -19.17 -4.85
C GLU A 106 4.44 -19.94 -4.52
N LEU A 107 4.20 -20.29 -3.26
CA LEU A 107 2.96 -20.94 -2.82
C LEU A 107 1.76 -20.00 -2.93
N LEU A 108 1.89 -18.75 -2.49
CA LEU A 108 0.87 -17.72 -2.63
C LEU A 108 0.54 -17.46 -4.10
N SER A 109 1.52 -17.51 -5.00
CA SER A 109 1.26 -17.44 -6.45
C SER A 109 0.41 -18.61 -6.94
N LEU A 110 0.67 -19.84 -6.48
CA LEU A 110 -0.15 -21.00 -6.87
C LEU A 110 -1.58 -20.91 -6.32
N ILE A 111 -1.75 -20.37 -5.13
CA ILE A 111 -3.07 -20.10 -4.55
C ILE A 111 -3.77 -19.00 -5.35
N GLY A 112 -3.05 -17.98 -5.79
CA GLY A 112 -3.53 -16.93 -6.68
C GLY A 112 -4.08 -17.49 -8.01
N ASP A 113 -3.39 -18.45 -8.63
CA ASP A 113 -3.89 -19.15 -9.83
C ASP A 113 -5.26 -19.83 -9.56
N ALA A 114 -5.48 -20.35 -8.35
CA ALA A 114 -6.75 -20.96 -7.96
C ALA A 114 -7.86 -19.92 -7.78
N VAL A 115 -7.54 -18.76 -7.19
CA VAL A 115 -8.47 -17.63 -7.05
C VAL A 115 -8.87 -17.07 -8.43
N GLU A 116 -7.96 -17.06 -9.40
CA GLU A 116 -8.28 -16.63 -10.77
C GLU A 116 -9.39 -17.49 -11.41
N TYR A 117 -9.41 -18.81 -11.14
CA TYR A 117 -10.52 -19.66 -11.58
C TYR A 117 -11.85 -19.24 -10.95
N CYS A 118 -11.87 -18.85 -9.67
CA CYS A 118 -13.08 -18.32 -9.02
C CYS A 118 -13.56 -17.02 -9.69
N GLU A 119 -12.63 -16.14 -10.07
CA GLU A 119 -12.94 -14.87 -10.75
C GLU A 119 -13.49 -15.07 -12.16
N GLN A 120 -13.17 -16.20 -12.79
CA GLN A 120 -13.69 -16.63 -14.09
C GLN A 120 -14.96 -17.49 -13.98
N ASP A 121 -15.59 -17.56 -12.79
CA ASP A 121 -16.74 -18.40 -12.46
C ASP A 121 -16.52 -19.91 -12.72
N ASP A 122 -15.27 -20.36 -12.60
CA ASP A 122 -14.85 -21.76 -12.73
C ASP A 122 -14.46 -22.37 -11.38
N GLY A 123 -15.42 -22.35 -10.44
CA GLY A 123 -15.19 -22.82 -9.08
C GLY A 123 -14.77 -24.29 -8.97
N ASN A 124 -15.17 -25.15 -9.91
CA ASN A 124 -14.77 -26.57 -9.92
C ASN A 124 -13.26 -26.75 -10.13
N ASN A 125 -12.68 -25.98 -11.06
CA ASN A 125 -11.25 -25.99 -11.29
C ASN A 125 -10.50 -25.31 -10.13
N ALA A 126 -11.08 -24.29 -9.49
CA ALA A 126 -10.53 -23.70 -8.26
C ALA A 126 -10.45 -24.73 -7.12
N VAL A 127 -11.57 -25.41 -6.79
CA VAL A 127 -11.62 -26.47 -5.77
C VAL A 127 -10.59 -27.57 -6.05
N SER A 128 -10.52 -28.06 -7.29
CA SER A 128 -9.56 -29.11 -7.67
C SER A 128 -8.10 -28.67 -7.56
N THR A 129 -7.83 -27.38 -7.85
CA THR A 129 -6.49 -26.78 -7.72
C THR A 129 -6.11 -26.65 -6.24
N LEU A 130 -7.02 -26.10 -5.42
CA LEU A 130 -6.80 -25.92 -3.99
C LEU A 130 -6.63 -27.26 -3.27
N GLU A 131 -7.44 -28.27 -3.58
CA GLU A 131 -7.25 -29.63 -3.07
C GLU A 131 -5.86 -30.16 -3.40
N ALA A 132 -5.38 -29.97 -4.63
CA ALA A 132 -4.05 -30.41 -5.01
C ALA A 132 -2.93 -29.66 -4.27
N ILE A 133 -3.10 -28.36 -4.03
CA ILE A 133 -2.13 -27.54 -3.30
C ILE A 133 -2.12 -27.94 -1.81
N THR A 134 -3.27 -27.94 -1.15
CA THR A 134 -3.40 -28.23 0.28
C THR A 134 -2.93 -29.66 0.58
N ASP A 135 -3.37 -30.66 -0.19
CA ASP A 135 -2.93 -32.04 0.00
C ASP A 135 -1.40 -32.20 -0.10
N ALA A 136 -0.77 -31.53 -1.09
CA ALA A 136 0.68 -31.58 -1.23
C ALA A 136 1.42 -30.82 -0.12
N CYS A 137 0.87 -29.67 0.32
CA CYS A 137 1.45 -28.92 1.43
C CYS A 137 1.44 -29.77 2.70
N VAL A 138 0.29 -30.33 3.07
CA VAL A 138 0.12 -31.15 4.28
C VAL A 138 0.98 -32.42 4.20
N SER A 139 0.92 -33.14 3.08
CA SER A 139 1.61 -34.43 2.93
C SER A 139 3.14 -34.31 2.98
N ASP A 140 3.69 -33.20 2.46
CA ASP A 140 5.12 -33.00 2.32
C ASP A 140 5.66 -31.92 3.29
N TRP A 141 4.85 -31.43 4.24
CA TRP A 141 5.21 -30.32 5.13
C TRP A 141 6.42 -30.62 5.99
N ASP A 142 6.53 -31.84 6.53
CA ASP A 142 7.65 -32.26 7.39
C ASP A 142 9.01 -31.96 6.75
N TYR A 143 9.09 -31.96 5.41
CA TYR A 143 10.31 -31.67 4.67
C TYR A 143 10.85 -30.26 4.92
N VAL A 144 9.96 -29.28 5.11
CA VAL A 144 10.31 -27.87 5.41
C VAL A 144 10.07 -27.51 6.87
N GLY A 145 9.10 -28.15 7.53
CA GLY A 145 8.80 -27.96 8.95
C GLY A 145 9.97 -28.33 9.86
N ASP A 146 10.77 -29.34 9.49
CA ASP A 146 12.01 -29.71 10.20
C ASP A 146 13.06 -28.57 10.21
N TYR A 147 12.95 -27.62 9.28
CA TYR A 147 13.75 -26.40 9.19
C TYR A 147 13.07 -25.17 9.82
N SER A 148 11.99 -25.39 10.59
CA SER A 148 11.22 -24.34 11.28
C SER A 148 10.54 -23.34 10.35
N MET A 149 10.17 -23.76 9.13
CA MET A 149 9.30 -22.96 8.26
C MET A 149 7.93 -22.72 8.93
N ASP A 150 7.44 -21.49 8.87
CA ASP A 150 6.12 -21.12 9.36
C ASP A 150 5.06 -21.32 8.26
N ASN A 151 3.91 -21.91 8.60
CA ASN A 151 2.80 -22.13 7.65
C ASN A 151 1.72 -21.04 7.70
N SER A 152 1.78 -20.12 8.67
CA SER A 152 0.66 -19.23 8.99
C SER A 152 0.15 -18.42 7.79
N GLU A 153 1.07 -17.84 7.00
CA GLU A 153 0.75 -17.03 5.82
C GLU A 153 0.08 -17.87 4.72
N VAL A 154 0.62 -19.06 4.43
CA VAL A 154 0.09 -19.97 3.41
C VAL A 154 -1.27 -20.53 3.82
N VAL A 155 -1.43 -20.89 5.10
CA VAL A 155 -2.69 -21.40 5.66
C VAL A 155 -3.77 -20.33 5.59
N SER A 156 -3.48 -19.08 5.97
CA SER A 156 -4.43 -17.97 5.88
C SER A 156 -4.92 -17.77 4.44
N ALA A 157 -4.00 -17.74 3.48
CA ALA A 157 -4.33 -17.59 2.06
C ALA A 157 -5.14 -18.78 1.52
N LEU A 158 -4.80 -20.01 1.90
CA LEU A 158 -5.58 -21.20 1.54
C LEU A 158 -7.00 -21.15 2.12
N ASN A 159 -7.15 -20.75 3.37
CA ASN A 159 -8.45 -20.68 4.05
C ASN A 159 -9.40 -19.68 3.36
N GLU A 160 -8.89 -18.51 2.99
CA GLU A 160 -9.63 -17.52 2.19
C GLU A 160 -9.98 -18.03 0.79
N ALA A 161 -9.00 -18.61 0.08
CA ALA A 161 -9.21 -19.13 -1.28
C ALA A 161 -10.22 -20.29 -1.32
N TRP A 162 -10.16 -21.20 -0.34
CA TRP A 162 -11.13 -22.27 -0.16
C TRP A 162 -12.54 -21.71 0.08
N CYS A 163 -12.68 -20.72 0.97
CA CYS A 163 -13.96 -20.07 1.22
C CYS A 163 -14.56 -19.47 -0.06
N GLU A 164 -13.77 -18.73 -0.86
CA GLU A 164 -14.24 -18.18 -2.13
C GLU A 164 -14.63 -19.28 -3.13
N ALA A 165 -13.81 -20.33 -3.28
CA ALA A 165 -14.07 -21.43 -4.19
C ALA A 165 -15.34 -22.20 -3.82
N ILE A 166 -15.53 -22.51 -2.53
CA ILE A 166 -16.74 -23.17 -2.01
C ILE A 166 -17.98 -22.32 -2.29
N LEU A 167 -17.94 -21.02 -2.03
CA LEU A 167 -19.09 -20.13 -2.26
C LEU A 167 -19.31 -19.82 -3.75
N SER A 168 -18.35 -20.09 -4.61
CA SER A 168 -18.45 -19.89 -6.07
C SER A 168 -18.82 -21.18 -6.82
N THR A 169 -18.95 -22.32 -6.13
CA THR A 169 -19.20 -23.63 -6.75
C THR A 169 -20.50 -24.24 -6.26
N GLU A 170 -21.28 -24.82 -7.16
CA GLU A 170 -22.42 -25.66 -6.79
C GLU A 170 -21.96 -27.08 -6.45
N LEU A 171 -21.57 -27.28 -5.19
CA LEU A 171 -21.20 -28.59 -4.67
C LEU A 171 -22.46 -29.42 -4.35
N THR A 172 -22.44 -30.69 -4.76
CA THR A 172 -23.43 -31.67 -4.29
C THR A 172 -23.28 -31.90 -2.78
N PRO A 173 -24.32 -32.40 -2.08
CA PRO A 173 -24.22 -32.72 -0.66
C PRO A 173 -23.08 -33.69 -0.32
N GLU A 174 -22.82 -34.65 -1.21
CA GLU A 174 -21.71 -35.58 -1.10
C GLU A 174 -20.36 -34.87 -1.24
N GLU A 175 -20.14 -34.09 -2.29
CA GLU A 175 -18.89 -33.33 -2.47
C GLU A 175 -18.64 -32.34 -1.32
N ARG A 176 -19.69 -31.66 -0.85
CA ARG A 176 -19.62 -30.76 0.31
C ARG A 176 -19.15 -31.48 1.57
N SER A 177 -19.65 -32.71 1.80
CA SER A 177 -19.22 -33.55 2.92
C SER A 177 -17.78 -34.01 2.77
N ASP A 178 -17.37 -34.40 1.56
CA ASP A 178 -16.00 -34.87 1.30
C ASP A 178 -14.98 -33.73 1.51
N VAL A 179 -15.26 -32.53 0.97
CA VAL A 179 -14.40 -31.35 1.17
C VAL A 179 -14.33 -30.97 2.65
N GLN A 180 -15.45 -31.02 3.38
CA GLN A 180 -15.44 -30.72 4.83
C GLN A 180 -14.54 -31.69 5.59
N ILE A 181 -14.66 -32.99 5.35
CA ILE A 181 -13.84 -34.01 6.00
C ILE A 181 -12.36 -33.79 5.68
N ASN A 182 -12.03 -33.47 4.43
CA ASN A 182 -10.65 -33.20 4.03
C ASN A 182 -10.08 -31.97 4.75
N LEU A 183 -10.81 -30.85 4.79
CA LEU A 183 -10.37 -29.64 5.49
C LEU A 183 -10.18 -29.86 7.00
N GLU A 184 -11.10 -30.56 7.65
CA GLU A 184 -10.97 -30.91 9.08
C GLU A 184 -9.75 -31.82 9.32
N THR A 185 -9.51 -32.79 8.43
CA THR A 185 -8.35 -33.68 8.52
C THR A 185 -7.04 -32.91 8.33
N TRP A 186 -6.95 -32.05 7.30
CA TRP A 186 -5.77 -31.24 7.03
C TRP A 186 -5.49 -30.22 8.15
N GLN A 187 -6.54 -29.64 8.74
CA GLN A 187 -6.42 -28.77 9.91
C GLN A 187 -5.75 -29.48 11.08
N ASP A 188 -6.17 -30.72 11.38
CA ASP A 188 -5.58 -31.50 12.47
C ASP A 188 -4.16 -31.99 12.16
N GLU A 189 -3.90 -32.44 10.92
CA GLU A 189 -2.59 -32.95 10.51
C GLU A 189 -1.52 -31.87 10.40
N TRP A 190 -1.91 -30.65 10.01
CA TRP A 190 -0.98 -29.55 9.70
C TRP A 190 -0.97 -28.44 10.76
N ASP A 191 -1.72 -28.59 11.86
CA ASP A 191 -1.91 -27.55 12.88
C ASP A 191 -2.31 -26.20 12.24
N ALA A 192 -3.32 -26.27 11.36
CA ALA A 192 -3.78 -25.16 10.51
C ALA A 192 -5.19 -24.71 10.91
N ASP A 193 -5.57 -23.47 10.62
CA ASP A 193 -6.94 -22.98 10.81
C ASP A 193 -7.68 -22.90 9.47
N PHE A 194 -8.65 -23.79 9.27
CA PHE A 194 -9.58 -23.78 8.12
C PHE A 194 -11.02 -23.39 8.52
N SER A 195 -11.20 -22.73 9.67
CA SER A 195 -12.52 -22.40 10.22
C SER A 195 -13.38 -21.53 9.30
N LEU A 196 -12.78 -20.61 8.54
CA LEU A 196 -13.47 -19.76 7.56
C LEU A 196 -14.05 -20.59 6.41
N ALA A 197 -13.24 -21.44 5.79
CA ALA A 197 -13.69 -22.34 4.72
C ALA A 197 -14.75 -23.33 5.20
N ILE A 198 -14.58 -23.89 6.40
CA ILE A 198 -15.56 -24.77 7.03
C ILE A 198 -16.87 -24.01 7.30
N ALA A 199 -16.82 -22.76 7.77
CA ALA A 199 -18.02 -21.94 7.96
C ALA A 199 -18.75 -21.67 6.64
N ALA A 200 -18.02 -21.45 5.54
CA ALA A 200 -18.60 -21.34 4.20
C ALA A 200 -19.31 -22.64 3.78
N LEU A 201 -18.70 -23.80 4.05
CA LEU A 201 -19.34 -25.11 3.87
C LEU A 201 -20.49 -25.36 4.81
N GLN A 202 -20.60 -24.75 5.98
CA GLN A 202 -21.73 -25.01 6.89
C GLN A 202 -22.91 -24.09 6.58
N GLN A 203 -22.63 -22.82 6.32
CA GLN A 203 -23.65 -21.82 6.03
C GLN A 203 -24.09 -21.91 4.56
N GLY A 204 -23.16 -21.85 3.62
CA GLY A 204 -23.46 -21.66 2.19
C GLY A 204 -24.24 -20.36 1.92
N TRP A 205 -24.89 -20.30 0.75
CA TRP A 205 -25.82 -19.23 0.38
C TRP A 205 -27.24 -19.44 0.91
N ASP A 206 -27.58 -20.70 1.22
CA ASP A 206 -28.90 -21.15 1.63
C ASP A 206 -29.15 -20.96 3.13
N TYR A 207 -28.17 -20.41 3.86
CA TYR A 207 -28.23 -20.22 5.30
C TYR A 207 -29.42 -19.31 5.66
N PRO A 208 -30.39 -19.75 6.49
CA PRO A 208 -31.60 -18.97 6.70
C PRO A 208 -31.38 -17.54 7.23
N PRO A 209 -30.45 -17.28 8.18
CA PRO A 209 -30.12 -15.91 8.58
C PRO A 209 -29.55 -15.05 7.44
N LEU A 210 -28.71 -15.62 6.57
CA LEU A 210 -28.17 -14.93 5.40
C LEU A 210 -29.30 -14.58 4.42
N LEU A 211 -30.19 -15.54 4.12
CA LEU A 211 -31.33 -15.31 3.21
C LEU A 211 -32.24 -14.18 3.70
N GLN A 212 -32.46 -14.04 5.01
CA GLN A 212 -33.23 -12.93 5.57
C GLN A 212 -32.58 -11.58 5.28
N ILE A 213 -31.25 -11.49 5.43
CA ILE A 213 -30.49 -10.27 5.14
C ILE A 213 -30.50 -9.96 3.64
N LEU A 214 -30.33 -10.96 2.78
CA LEU A 214 -30.38 -10.78 1.32
C LEU A 214 -31.77 -10.34 0.84
N ASP A 215 -32.85 -10.72 1.53
CA ASP A 215 -34.22 -10.22 1.30
C ASP A 215 -34.47 -8.81 1.89
N GLY A 216 -33.47 -8.21 2.53
CA GLY A 216 -33.53 -6.84 3.07
C GLY A 216 -33.96 -6.74 4.54
N ASN A 217 -34.11 -7.87 5.25
CA ASN A 217 -34.41 -7.88 6.68
C ASN A 217 -33.12 -7.68 7.50
N ILE A 218 -32.59 -6.46 7.47
CA ILE A 218 -31.33 -6.09 8.14
C ILE A 218 -31.53 -6.09 9.65
N THR A 219 -30.69 -6.85 10.37
CA THR A 219 -30.69 -6.91 11.83
C THR A 219 -29.39 -6.37 12.41
N GLU A 220 -29.50 -5.69 13.55
CA GLU A 220 -28.34 -5.34 14.38
C GLU A 220 -27.64 -6.62 14.85
N GLY A 221 -26.34 -6.75 14.56
CA GLY A 221 -25.56 -7.97 14.80
C GLY A 221 -25.46 -8.93 13.60
N GLY A 222 -26.08 -8.60 12.46
CA GLY A 222 -25.90 -9.37 11.23
C GLY A 222 -26.37 -10.82 11.33
N ILE A 223 -25.66 -11.70 10.61
CA ILE A 223 -25.83 -13.16 10.64
C ILE A 223 -25.59 -13.73 12.05
N TRP A 224 -24.83 -13.01 12.88
CA TRP A 224 -24.30 -13.46 14.17
C TRP A 224 -25.04 -12.93 15.39
N LYS A 225 -26.19 -12.28 15.21
CA LYS A 225 -26.92 -11.53 16.26
C LYS A 225 -27.09 -12.25 17.59
N ASP A 226 -27.32 -13.57 17.57
CA ASP A 226 -27.59 -14.38 18.75
C ASP A 226 -26.40 -15.33 19.09
N GLN A 227 -25.21 -15.04 18.57
CA GLN A 227 -24.01 -15.87 18.67
C GLN A 227 -22.77 -15.04 19.02
N GLU A 228 -21.73 -15.72 19.48
CA GLU A 228 -20.40 -15.13 19.57
C GLU A 228 -19.87 -14.90 18.16
N ILE A 229 -19.39 -13.69 17.88
CA ILE A 229 -18.87 -13.33 16.54
C ILE A 229 -17.50 -13.98 16.40
N PRO A 230 -17.31 -14.91 15.44
CA PRO A 230 -16.01 -15.55 15.23
C PRO A 230 -15.02 -14.56 14.60
N ASP A 231 -13.72 -14.79 14.83
CA ASP A 231 -12.66 -13.91 14.30
C ASP A 231 -12.70 -13.81 12.77
N TYR A 232 -13.08 -14.88 12.07
CA TYR A 232 -13.22 -14.94 10.61
C TYR A 232 -14.50 -14.27 10.05
N ALA A 233 -15.39 -13.73 10.90
CA ALA A 233 -16.69 -13.21 10.46
C ALA A 233 -16.57 -12.10 9.42
N ASN A 234 -15.58 -11.21 9.59
CA ASN A 234 -15.31 -10.12 8.66
C ASN A 234 -14.86 -10.65 7.29
N ASP A 235 -13.93 -11.61 7.27
CA ASP A 235 -13.40 -12.16 6.03
C ASP A 235 -14.48 -12.91 5.24
N LEU A 236 -15.34 -13.66 5.94
CA LEU A 236 -16.50 -14.32 5.32
C LEU A 236 -17.46 -13.31 4.69
N ALA A 237 -17.72 -12.18 5.37
CA ALA A 237 -18.55 -11.12 4.82
C ALA A 237 -17.90 -10.49 3.57
N LEU A 238 -16.60 -10.22 3.60
CA LEU A 238 -15.86 -9.64 2.48
C LEU A 238 -15.86 -10.55 1.24
N ILE A 239 -15.63 -11.85 1.43
CA ILE A 239 -15.66 -12.83 0.33
C ILE A 239 -17.07 -12.91 -0.28
N ARG A 240 -18.12 -12.96 0.54
CA ARG A 240 -19.51 -12.92 0.05
C ARG A 240 -19.80 -11.64 -0.73
N LEU A 241 -19.33 -10.49 -0.24
CA LEU A 241 -19.48 -9.21 -0.94
C LEU A 241 -18.75 -9.22 -2.30
N LYS A 242 -17.53 -9.76 -2.37
CA LYS A 242 -16.79 -9.94 -3.63
C LYS A 242 -17.61 -10.74 -4.65
N ILE A 243 -18.19 -11.87 -4.23
CA ILE A 243 -18.99 -12.73 -5.10
C ILE A 243 -20.29 -12.03 -5.54
N LEU A 244 -21.01 -11.35 -4.63
CA LEU A 244 -22.22 -10.59 -4.97
C LEU A 244 -21.93 -9.47 -5.97
N GLU A 245 -20.80 -8.78 -5.82
CA GLU A 245 -20.36 -7.75 -6.77
C GLU A 245 -20.09 -8.32 -8.16
N ARG A 246 -19.37 -9.46 -8.24
CA ARG A 246 -19.10 -10.17 -9.51
C ARG A 246 -20.38 -10.60 -10.23
N GLN A 247 -21.38 -11.03 -9.46
CA GLN A 247 -22.70 -11.41 -9.97
C GLN A 247 -23.64 -10.22 -10.24
N GLU A 248 -23.15 -8.98 -10.10
CA GLU A 248 -23.93 -7.74 -10.24
C GLU A 248 -25.15 -7.65 -9.29
N ARG A 249 -25.12 -8.40 -8.17
CA ARG A 249 -26.18 -8.48 -7.15
C ARG A 249 -26.04 -7.34 -6.14
N TYR A 250 -26.02 -6.10 -6.63
CA TYR A 250 -25.64 -4.93 -5.84
C TYR A 250 -26.60 -4.59 -4.70
N GLN A 251 -27.89 -4.91 -4.82
CA GLN A 251 -28.84 -4.61 -3.75
C GLN A 251 -28.64 -5.53 -2.55
N GLU A 252 -28.37 -6.81 -2.81
CA GLU A 252 -28.03 -7.81 -1.80
C GLU A 252 -26.66 -7.52 -1.18
N TYR A 253 -25.69 -7.07 -1.97
CA TYR A 253 -24.41 -6.55 -1.48
C TYR A 253 -24.63 -5.46 -0.43
N LEU A 254 -25.47 -4.46 -0.73
CA LEU A 254 -25.73 -3.35 0.19
C LEU A 254 -26.41 -3.82 1.48
N TYR A 255 -27.32 -4.78 1.40
CA TYR A 255 -27.95 -5.34 2.59
C TYR A 255 -26.96 -6.10 3.46
N LEU A 256 -26.15 -6.98 2.86
CA LEU A 256 -25.13 -7.73 3.57
C LEU A 256 -24.09 -6.80 4.20
N ALA A 257 -23.53 -5.87 3.43
CA ALA A 257 -22.53 -4.93 3.92
C ALA A 257 -23.06 -4.07 5.08
N SER A 258 -24.32 -3.64 5.00
CA SER A 258 -24.96 -2.91 6.10
C SER A 258 -25.18 -3.77 7.33
N SER A 259 -25.51 -5.05 7.17
CA SER A 259 -25.85 -5.94 8.30
C SER A 259 -24.60 -6.42 9.04
N GLU A 260 -23.52 -6.66 8.31
CA GLU A 260 -22.23 -7.14 8.83
C GLU A 260 -21.28 -6.01 9.25
N GLY A 261 -21.75 -4.75 9.27
CA GLY A 261 -20.93 -3.61 9.70
C GLY A 261 -19.79 -3.23 8.74
N GLN A 262 -19.84 -3.69 7.49
CA GLN A 262 -18.84 -3.40 6.45
C GLN A 262 -19.05 -1.99 5.86
N THR A 263 -18.86 -0.96 6.69
CA THR A 263 -19.19 0.44 6.38
C THR A 263 -18.43 0.96 5.16
N LYS A 264 -17.12 0.67 5.04
CA LYS A 264 -16.31 1.06 3.87
C LYS A 264 -16.91 0.50 2.57
N GLN A 265 -17.23 -0.78 2.55
CA GLN A 265 -17.81 -1.50 1.40
C GLN A 265 -19.20 -0.94 1.07
N TYR A 266 -20.04 -0.75 2.08
CA TYR A 266 -21.39 -0.20 1.92
C TYR A 266 -21.37 1.20 1.30
N LEU A 267 -20.56 2.12 1.85
CA LEU A 267 -20.49 3.51 1.40
C LEU A 267 -19.91 3.62 -0.02
N THR A 268 -18.82 2.89 -0.30
CA THR A 268 -18.20 2.91 -1.63
C THR A 268 -19.10 2.28 -2.68
N MET A 269 -19.83 1.21 -2.36
CA MET A 269 -20.81 0.64 -3.28
C MET A 269 -21.96 1.62 -3.58
N LEU A 270 -22.50 2.34 -2.57
CA LEU A 270 -23.47 3.41 -2.82
C LEU A 270 -22.93 4.47 -3.78
N GLY A 271 -21.67 4.88 -3.59
CA GLY A 271 -20.98 5.82 -4.47
C GLY A 271 -20.88 5.28 -5.90
N ARG A 272 -20.39 4.06 -6.10
CA ARG A 272 -20.24 3.41 -7.42
C ARG A 272 -21.55 3.31 -8.18
N LEU A 273 -22.66 3.08 -7.49
CA LEU A 273 -24.01 3.03 -8.07
C LEU A 273 -24.63 4.41 -8.35
N GLY A 274 -23.86 5.50 -8.19
CA GLY A 274 -24.33 6.87 -8.40
C GLY A 274 -25.29 7.38 -7.31
N ARG A 275 -25.46 6.65 -6.20
CA ARG A 275 -26.35 7.03 -5.08
C ARG A 275 -25.66 8.03 -4.15
N VAL A 276 -25.15 9.13 -4.71
CA VAL A 276 -24.27 10.10 -4.04
C VAL A 276 -24.92 10.70 -2.78
N GLU A 277 -26.16 11.18 -2.88
CA GLU A 277 -26.85 11.79 -1.72
C GLU A 277 -27.03 10.80 -0.57
N GLN A 278 -27.35 9.54 -0.88
CA GLN A 278 -27.50 8.48 0.11
C GLN A 278 -26.15 8.14 0.77
N ALA A 279 -25.09 8.03 -0.03
CA ALA A 279 -23.73 7.76 0.46
C ALA A 279 -23.27 8.86 1.43
N VAL A 280 -23.41 10.12 1.05
CA VAL A 280 -23.00 11.27 1.87
C VAL A 280 -23.82 11.36 3.16
N THR A 281 -25.14 11.20 3.08
CA THR A 281 -26.01 11.25 4.26
C THR A 281 -25.71 10.10 5.23
N THR A 282 -25.43 8.91 4.70
CA THR A 282 -25.13 7.75 5.55
C THR A 282 -23.74 7.89 6.18
N ALA A 283 -22.76 8.39 5.43
CA ALA A 283 -21.41 8.65 5.94
C ALA A 283 -21.42 9.54 7.19
N GLN A 284 -22.26 10.57 7.24
CA GLN A 284 -22.36 11.46 8.41
C GLN A 284 -22.71 10.76 9.74
N SER A 285 -23.35 9.58 9.67
CA SER A 285 -23.82 8.85 10.85
C SER A 285 -23.09 7.54 11.12
N ARG A 286 -22.50 6.91 10.08
CA ARG A 286 -21.90 5.57 10.18
C ARG A 286 -20.39 5.56 9.97
N MET A 287 -19.84 6.55 9.27
CA MET A 287 -18.40 6.63 9.01
C MET A 287 -17.66 6.87 10.34
N SER A 288 -16.66 6.06 10.61
CA SER A 288 -15.97 6.00 11.90
C SER A 288 -14.44 6.05 11.76
N THR A 289 -13.91 5.82 10.56
CA THR A 289 -12.46 5.84 10.30
C THR A 289 -12.08 6.78 9.15
N MET A 290 -10.83 7.22 9.17
CA MET A 290 -10.25 8.02 8.10
C MET A 290 -10.17 7.25 6.78
N GLU A 291 -9.92 5.95 6.83
CA GLU A 291 -9.83 5.05 5.67
C GLU A 291 -11.18 4.92 4.95
N GLU A 292 -12.28 4.85 5.70
CA GLU A 292 -13.65 4.89 5.13
C GLU A 292 -13.92 6.20 4.40
N ALA A 293 -13.56 7.32 5.03
CA ALA A 293 -13.72 8.64 4.43
C ALA A 293 -12.91 8.76 3.14
N PHE A 294 -11.65 8.31 3.17
CA PHE A 294 -10.77 8.39 2.02
C PHE A 294 -11.29 7.53 0.86
N ALA A 295 -11.67 6.28 1.13
CA ALA A 295 -12.20 5.37 0.11
C ALA A 295 -13.51 5.90 -0.52
N LEU A 296 -14.43 6.45 0.30
CA LEU A 296 -15.66 7.06 -0.21
C LEU A 296 -15.36 8.30 -1.04
N ALA A 297 -14.46 9.18 -0.57
CA ALA A 297 -14.10 10.41 -1.29
C ALA A 297 -13.51 10.10 -2.67
N GLN A 298 -12.60 9.13 -2.78
CA GLN A 298 -12.06 8.67 -4.06
C GLN A 298 -13.15 8.12 -4.99
N THR A 299 -14.09 7.34 -4.42
CA THR A 299 -15.23 6.82 -5.18
C THR A 299 -16.09 7.95 -5.73
N LEU A 300 -16.45 8.94 -4.90
CA LEU A 300 -17.24 10.09 -5.31
C LEU A 300 -16.52 10.94 -6.38
N GLN A 301 -15.20 11.09 -6.29
CA GLN A 301 -14.39 11.77 -7.31
C GLN A 301 -14.50 11.04 -8.66
N SER A 302 -14.35 9.71 -8.68
CA SER A 302 -14.47 8.92 -9.92
C SER A 302 -15.86 9.01 -10.58
N GLN A 303 -16.89 9.34 -9.79
CA GLN A 303 -18.26 9.58 -10.27
C GLN A 303 -18.51 11.05 -10.65
N GLY A 304 -17.50 11.92 -10.57
CA GLY A 304 -17.61 13.35 -10.87
C GLY A 304 -18.27 14.19 -9.77
N ALA A 305 -18.57 13.62 -8.60
CA ALA A 305 -19.15 14.32 -7.45
C ALA A 305 -18.06 15.02 -6.62
N LEU A 306 -17.30 15.93 -7.26
CA LEU A 306 -16.07 16.50 -6.73
C LEU A 306 -16.26 17.28 -5.41
N GLN A 307 -17.33 18.07 -5.29
CA GLN A 307 -17.59 18.83 -4.07
C GLN A 307 -17.91 17.91 -2.89
N GLN A 308 -18.78 16.91 -3.10
CA GLN A 308 -19.13 15.92 -2.09
C GLN A 308 -17.92 15.08 -1.69
N ALA A 309 -17.06 14.73 -2.65
CA ALA A 309 -15.81 14.04 -2.39
C ALA A 309 -14.91 14.85 -1.44
N LEU A 310 -14.74 16.15 -1.71
CA LEU A 310 -13.96 17.04 -0.85
C LEU A 310 -14.60 17.22 0.54
N ASP A 311 -15.93 17.28 0.64
CA ASP A 311 -16.63 17.41 1.92
C ASP A 311 -16.47 16.16 2.80
N ILE A 312 -16.49 14.96 2.19
CA ILE A 312 -16.23 13.69 2.89
C ILE A 312 -14.77 13.62 3.35
N ALA A 313 -13.81 14.00 2.50
CA ALA A 313 -12.40 14.01 2.87
C ALA A 313 -12.11 14.95 4.05
N GLN A 314 -12.74 16.13 4.08
CA GLN A 314 -12.62 17.06 5.20
C GLN A 314 -13.16 16.46 6.52
N GLN A 315 -14.27 15.72 6.47
CA GLN A 315 -14.79 15.00 7.63
C GLN A 315 -13.81 13.91 8.09
N GLY A 316 -13.15 13.24 7.14
CA GLY A 316 -12.15 12.21 7.40
C GLY A 316 -11.01 12.65 8.34
N PHE A 317 -10.56 13.91 8.27
CA PHE A 317 -9.52 14.43 9.17
C PHE A 317 -9.94 14.50 10.65
N THR A 318 -11.23 14.37 10.95
CA THR A 318 -11.74 14.34 12.34
C THR A 318 -11.86 12.92 12.89
N LEU A 319 -11.64 11.90 12.06
CA LEU A 319 -11.77 10.49 12.41
C LEU A 319 -10.40 9.86 12.69
N PRO A 320 -10.33 8.83 13.55
CA PRO A 320 -9.10 8.06 13.74
C PRO A 320 -8.70 7.33 12.45
N GLY A 321 -7.40 7.21 12.21
CA GLY A 321 -6.85 6.43 11.10
C GLY A 321 -5.38 6.72 10.84
N ASN A 322 -4.80 5.98 9.89
CA ASN A 322 -3.38 6.00 9.58
C ASN A 322 -3.08 6.56 8.18
N CYS A 323 -4.10 6.83 7.37
CA CYS A 323 -3.94 7.36 6.02
C CYS A 323 -3.88 8.90 5.92
N GLY A 324 -3.62 9.62 7.02
CA GLY A 324 -3.70 11.09 7.07
C GLY A 324 -2.79 11.82 6.09
N TYR A 325 -1.62 11.23 5.80
CA TYR A 325 -0.74 11.74 4.74
C TYR A 325 -1.40 11.63 3.36
N ASN A 326 -1.76 10.42 2.94
CA ASN A 326 -2.36 10.16 1.62
C ASN A 326 -3.68 10.92 1.43
N LEU A 327 -4.54 10.94 2.44
CA LEU A 327 -5.79 11.72 2.43
C LEU A 327 -5.51 13.22 2.31
N GLY A 328 -4.52 13.74 3.06
CA GLY A 328 -4.15 15.15 3.04
C GLY A 328 -3.59 15.62 1.70
N ILE A 329 -2.74 14.82 1.06
CA ILE A 329 -2.23 15.09 -0.29
C ILE A 329 -3.37 15.07 -1.30
N TRP A 330 -4.14 13.99 -1.35
CA TRP A 330 -5.23 13.81 -2.31
C TRP A 330 -6.31 14.89 -2.17
N ALA A 331 -6.72 15.21 -0.94
CA ALA A 331 -7.73 16.25 -0.69
C ALA A 331 -7.20 17.65 -0.98
N GLY A 332 -5.89 17.88 -0.77
CA GLY A 332 -5.20 19.11 -1.15
C GLY A 332 -5.30 19.36 -2.66
N GLU A 333 -4.90 18.37 -3.46
CA GLU A 333 -4.95 18.43 -4.92
C GLU A 333 -6.37 18.66 -5.45
N LEU A 334 -7.35 17.93 -4.91
CA LEU A 334 -8.75 18.11 -5.30
C LEU A 334 -9.28 19.51 -4.94
N ALA A 335 -8.90 20.04 -3.77
CA ALA A 335 -9.29 21.39 -3.36
C ALA A 335 -8.66 22.47 -4.25
N GLU A 336 -7.40 22.29 -4.67
CA GLU A 336 -6.73 23.17 -5.63
C GLU A 336 -7.45 23.16 -6.99
N GLU A 337 -7.83 21.98 -7.50
CA GLU A 337 -8.60 21.83 -8.74
C GLU A 337 -9.95 22.57 -8.69
N LEU A 338 -10.62 22.50 -7.53
CA LEU A 338 -11.89 23.20 -7.28
C LEU A 338 -11.71 24.69 -6.94
N GLY A 339 -10.48 25.21 -6.91
CA GLY A 339 -10.17 26.61 -6.58
C GLY A 339 -10.38 26.96 -5.11
N ASN A 340 -10.48 25.98 -4.21
CA ASN A 340 -10.69 26.16 -2.79
C ASN A 340 -9.35 26.14 -2.01
N ILE A 341 -8.58 27.21 -2.18
CA ILE A 341 -7.21 27.34 -1.64
C ILE A 341 -7.15 27.17 -0.10
N ASN A 342 -8.16 27.66 0.62
CA ASN A 342 -8.18 27.51 2.08
C ASN A 342 -8.31 26.03 2.50
N VAL A 343 -9.16 25.27 1.82
CA VAL A 343 -9.29 23.82 2.10
C VAL A 343 -8.04 23.08 1.66
N ALA A 344 -7.43 23.46 0.54
CA ALA A 344 -6.15 22.89 0.09
C ALA A 344 -5.06 23.06 1.15
N LEU A 345 -4.90 24.27 1.69
CA LEU A 345 -3.93 24.56 2.75
C LEU A 345 -4.19 23.74 4.03
N ILE A 346 -5.46 23.58 4.42
CA ILE A 346 -5.81 22.75 5.59
C ILE A 346 -5.47 21.28 5.34
N ALA A 347 -5.82 20.72 4.18
CA ALA A 347 -5.54 19.34 3.83
C ALA A 347 -4.04 19.05 3.75
N ARG A 348 -3.27 19.93 3.09
CA ARG A 348 -1.80 19.83 2.99
C ARG A 348 -1.13 19.97 4.37
N LYS A 349 -1.64 20.82 5.26
CA LYS A 349 -1.16 20.92 6.65
C LYS A 349 -1.40 19.62 7.43
N ASN A 350 -2.55 18.96 7.23
CA ASN A 350 -2.79 17.63 7.82
C ASN A 350 -1.82 16.58 7.27
N ALA A 351 -1.54 16.60 5.97
CA ALA A 351 -0.52 15.72 5.37
C ALA A 351 0.85 15.95 6.01
N PHE A 352 1.28 17.22 6.10
CA PHE A 352 2.56 17.60 6.69
C PHE A 352 2.67 17.21 8.17
N GLN A 353 1.56 17.29 8.92
CA GLN A 353 1.52 16.83 10.31
C GLN A 353 1.71 15.31 10.41
N ALA A 354 1.17 14.55 9.46
CA ALA A 354 1.39 13.11 9.40
C ALA A 354 2.84 12.80 8.99
N HIS A 355 3.33 13.37 7.90
CA HIS A 355 4.71 13.22 7.42
C HIS A 355 5.24 14.57 6.89
N PRO A 356 6.28 15.15 7.51
CA PRO A 356 6.73 16.51 7.22
C PRO A 356 7.78 16.55 6.09
N TYR A 357 7.40 16.13 4.88
CA TYR A 357 8.32 16.17 3.73
C TYR A 357 8.62 17.62 3.29
N GLU A 358 9.87 17.88 2.89
CA GLU A 358 10.30 19.19 2.39
C GLU A 358 9.51 19.63 1.15
N ALA A 359 9.17 18.68 0.27
CA ALA A 359 8.38 18.96 -0.93
C ALA A 359 7.01 19.56 -0.57
N ASP A 360 6.32 19.00 0.41
CA ASP A 360 5.02 19.49 0.86
C ASP A 360 5.14 20.84 1.57
N TYR A 361 6.22 21.06 2.32
CA TYR A 361 6.48 22.37 2.94
C TYR A 361 6.51 23.49 1.88
N ARG A 362 7.21 23.25 0.76
CA ARG A 362 7.32 24.22 -0.35
C ARG A 362 5.98 24.42 -1.06
N ILE A 363 5.21 23.34 -1.27
CA ILE A 363 3.86 23.45 -1.85
C ILE A 363 2.97 24.30 -0.95
N ILE A 364 3.02 24.11 0.37
CA ILE A 364 2.24 24.91 1.32
C ILE A 364 2.71 26.38 1.31
N GLU A 365 4.02 26.64 1.23
CA GLU A 365 4.57 27.99 1.09
C GLU A 365 4.02 28.71 -0.16
N ASP A 366 4.08 28.05 -1.31
CA ASP A 366 3.60 28.59 -2.59
C ASP A 366 2.08 28.85 -2.56
N LEU A 367 1.29 27.89 -2.04
CA LEU A 367 -0.16 28.02 -1.89
C LEU A 367 -0.55 29.13 -0.90
N ALA A 368 0.25 29.34 0.15
CA ALA A 368 -0.05 30.33 1.17
C ALA A 368 0.14 31.77 0.67
N GLY A 369 1.08 31.99 -0.25
CA GLY A 369 1.40 33.32 -0.78
C GLY A 369 1.59 34.36 0.32
N ASP A 370 0.84 35.46 0.27
CA ASP A 370 0.90 36.54 1.28
C ASP A 370 0.55 36.06 2.70
N ASN A 371 -0.23 34.99 2.83
CA ASN A 371 -0.62 34.42 4.13
C ASN A 371 0.47 33.51 4.74
N TRP A 372 1.60 33.30 4.04
CA TRP A 372 2.69 32.45 4.51
C TRP A 372 3.20 32.83 5.90
N VAL A 373 3.23 34.13 6.21
CA VAL A 373 3.64 34.66 7.51
C VAL A 373 2.84 34.10 8.69
N ASN A 374 1.58 33.71 8.46
CA ASN A 374 0.69 33.15 9.48
C ASN A 374 0.74 31.61 9.52
N ILE A 375 1.09 30.95 8.41
CA ILE A 375 1.09 29.49 8.29
C ILE A 375 2.44 28.90 8.71
N LYS A 376 3.54 29.54 8.30
CA LYS A 376 4.89 29.07 8.58
C LYS A 376 5.17 28.74 10.05
N PRO A 377 4.82 29.60 11.04
CA PRO A 377 5.13 29.33 12.44
C PRO A 377 4.54 28.00 12.93
N ASP A 378 3.33 27.65 12.47
CA ASP A 378 2.68 26.40 12.83
C ASP A 378 3.39 25.19 12.24
N LEU A 379 3.80 25.23 10.97
CA LEU A 379 4.53 24.13 10.34
C LEU A 379 5.89 23.90 11.00
N LEU A 380 6.60 24.98 11.33
CA LEU A 380 7.86 24.88 12.06
C LEU A 380 7.67 24.33 13.48
N GLN A 381 6.54 24.65 14.12
CA GLN A 381 6.21 24.07 15.42
C GLN A 381 5.95 22.57 15.31
N ILE A 382 5.19 22.13 14.30
CA ILE A 382 4.98 20.71 14.00
C ILE A 382 6.33 20.00 13.86
N LEU A 383 7.25 20.58 13.07
CA LEU A 383 8.59 20.03 12.81
C LEU A 383 9.43 19.90 14.08
N ARG A 384 9.30 20.84 15.03
CA ARG A 384 9.99 20.75 16.33
C ARG A 384 9.44 19.64 17.22
N THR A 385 8.13 19.37 17.14
CA THR A 385 7.45 18.40 18.02
C THR A 385 7.41 16.98 17.50
N VAL A 386 7.53 16.78 16.18
CA VAL A 386 7.43 15.45 15.58
C VAL A 386 8.62 14.57 15.97
N THR A 387 8.32 13.36 16.43
CA THR A 387 9.28 12.34 16.92
C THR A 387 9.28 11.08 16.07
N MET A 388 8.73 11.14 14.85
CA MET A 388 8.68 10.02 13.92
C MET A 388 10.09 9.54 13.55
N PHE A 389 10.25 8.23 13.33
CA PHE A 389 11.51 7.65 12.85
C PHE A 389 11.69 7.95 11.35
N GLY A 390 12.93 8.17 10.91
CA GLY A 390 13.26 8.33 9.49
C GLY A 390 13.00 9.71 8.87
N ILE A 391 12.60 10.72 9.65
CA ILE A 391 12.31 12.08 9.13
C ILE A 391 13.41 13.12 9.44
N THR A 392 14.54 12.70 10.03
CA THR A 392 15.57 13.64 10.49
C THR A 392 16.16 14.46 9.36
N ASP A 393 16.37 13.85 8.20
CA ASP A 393 16.87 14.50 6.99
C ASP A 393 15.92 15.60 6.52
N GLU A 394 14.62 15.32 6.48
CA GLU A 394 13.56 16.29 6.11
C GLU A 394 13.51 17.46 7.09
N LYS A 395 13.57 17.17 8.40
CA LYS A 395 13.64 18.22 9.44
C LYS A 395 14.83 19.15 9.22
N VAL A 396 16.00 18.57 9.01
CA VAL A 396 17.22 19.33 8.77
C VAL A 396 17.09 20.16 7.50
N ASN A 397 16.57 19.59 6.40
CA ASN A 397 16.39 20.32 5.15
C ASN A 397 15.54 21.57 5.35
N ILE A 398 14.37 21.43 5.98
CA ILE A 398 13.43 22.53 6.19
C ILE A 398 14.03 23.58 7.15
N PHE A 399 14.68 23.17 8.24
CA PHE A 399 15.32 24.13 9.14
C PHE A 399 16.46 24.89 8.47
N LEU A 400 17.27 24.22 7.64
CA LEU A 400 18.32 24.88 6.87
C LEU A 400 17.75 25.82 5.80
N TYR A 401 16.67 25.44 5.14
CA TYR A 401 15.95 26.27 4.18
C TYR A 401 15.47 27.58 4.81
N GLU A 402 14.93 27.51 6.04
CA GLU A 402 14.48 28.67 6.81
C GLU A 402 15.60 29.42 7.55
N GLY A 403 16.86 28.97 7.45
CA GLY A 403 17.99 29.56 8.16
C GLY A 403 17.96 29.32 9.69
N LEU A 404 17.17 28.37 10.16
CA LEU A 404 17.02 27.98 11.56
C LEU A 404 18.14 27.01 11.97
N ILE A 405 19.37 27.52 11.98
CA ILE A 405 20.57 26.70 12.15
C ILE A 405 20.62 25.98 13.51
N GLU A 406 20.16 26.61 14.59
CA GLU A 406 20.14 25.99 15.93
C GLU A 406 19.13 24.83 16.04
N ASP A 407 17.98 24.93 15.35
CA ASP A 407 17.02 23.83 15.26
C ASP A 407 17.62 22.66 14.45
N ALA A 408 18.33 22.95 13.35
CA ALA A 408 19.04 21.94 12.56
C ALA A 408 20.17 21.25 13.37
N ILE A 409 20.95 22.03 14.14
CA ILE A 409 21.98 21.52 15.07
C ILE A 409 21.37 20.55 16.09
N SER A 410 20.22 20.92 16.65
CA SER A 410 19.52 20.10 17.65
C SER A 410 19.09 18.74 17.08
N CYS A 411 18.74 18.68 15.79
CA CYS A 411 18.35 17.41 15.13
C CYS A 411 19.52 16.43 14.97
N VAL A 412 20.75 16.92 14.81
CA VAL A 412 21.89 16.08 14.43
C VAL A 412 22.92 15.85 15.53
N SER A 413 22.80 16.57 16.66
CA SER A 413 23.83 16.56 17.71
C SER A 413 24.06 15.18 18.33
N GLU A 414 23.00 14.39 18.51
CA GLU A 414 23.05 13.05 19.09
C GLU A 414 23.27 11.93 18.05
N LEU A 415 23.31 12.26 16.75
CA LEU A 415 23.43 11.28 15.68
C LEU A 415 24.81 10.62 15.59
N HIS A 416 24.87 9.46 14.97
CA HIS A 416 26.07 8.63 14.92
C HIS A 416 26.88 8.86 13.65
N SER A 417 27.99 8.12 13.50
CA SER A 417 28.86 8.26 12.33
C SER A 417 28.24 7.77 11.02
N TYR A 418 27.14 7.02 11.08
CA TYR A 418 26.38 6.61 9.89
C TYR A 418 25.71 7.81 9.22
N ASP A 419 25.36 8.85 9.98
CA ASP A 419 24.70 10.07 9.51
C ASP A 419 25.72 11.17 9.12
N ALA A 420 26.94 10.78 8.75
CA ALA A 420 28.05 11.71 8.58
C ALA A 420 27.78 12.81 7.54
N GLU A 421 27.10 12.47 6.44
CA GLU A 421 26.76 13.42 5.38
C GLU A 421 25.78 14.48 5.88
N LEU A 422 24.72 14.04 6.57
CA LEU A 422 23.70 14.90 7.16
C LEU A 422 24.31 15.87 8.19
N ILE A 423 25.13 15.35 9.11
CA ILE A 423 25.80 16.16 10.14
C ILE A 423 26.74 17.18 9.48
N GLN A 424 27.53 16.77 8.47
CA GLN A 424 28.47 17.67 7.78
C GLN A 424 27.75 18.82 7.07
N ARG A 425 26.58 18.57 6.50
CA ARG A 425 25.75 19.59 5.87
C ARG A 425 25.28 20.64 6.88
N VAL A 426 24.83 20.22 8.07
CA VAL A 426 24.48 21.14 9.16
C VAL A 426 25.71 21.92 9.62
N MET A 427 26.87 21.27 9.74
CA MET A 427 28.13 21.94 10.10
C MET A 427 28.51 23.04 9.11
N ASP A 428 28.36 22.81 7.80
CA ASP A 428 28.65 23.82 6.79
C ASP A 428 27.82 25.09 6.99
N ALA A 429 26.53 24.94 7.27
CA ALA A 429 25.65 26.06 7.58
C ALA A 429 25.96 26.71 8.94
N ALA A 430 26.43 25.92 9.92
CA ALA A 430 26.73 26.37 11.26
C ALA A 430 28.09 27.07 11.42
N ILE A 431 29.01 27.00 10.46
CA ILE A 431 30.37 27.59 10.58
C ILE A 431 30.34 29.07 10.99
N SER A 432 29.43 29.88 10.43
CA SER A 432 29.34 31.30 10.74
C SER A 432 28.38 31.63 11.89
N VAL A 433 27.50 30.71 12.26
CA VAL A 433 26.43 30.93 13.25
C VAL A 433 26.84 30.38 14.62
N ASN A 434 27.34 29.14 14.65
CA ASN A 434 27.77 28.44 15.85
C ASN A 434 29.10 27.69 15.61
N PRO A 435 30.21 28.42 15.38
CA PRO A 435 31.52 27.81 15.12
C PRO A 435 32.02 26.93 16.27
N GLU A 436 31.63 27.22 17.51
CA GLU A 436 32.08 26.44 18.67
C GLU A 436 31.51 25.02 18.65
N TRP A 437 30.20 24.86 18.36
CA TRP A 437 29.59 23.55 18.18
C TRP A 437 30.27 22.77 17.04
N VAL A 438 30.55 23.41 15.90
CA VAL A 438 31.24 22.77 14.78
C VAL A 438 32.63 22.29 15.20
N ILE A 439 33.39 23.13 15.93
CA ILE A 439 34.72 22.79 16.44
C ILE A 439 34.65 21.58 17.37
N GLU A 440 33.81 21.64 18.41
CA GLU A 440 33.72 20.60 19.42
C GLU A 440 33.33 19.25 18.80
N ASN A 441 32.25 19.25 18.03
CA ASN A 441 31.67 18.02 17.48
C ASN A 441 32.58 17.40 16.40
N SER A 442 33.19 18.23 15.54
CA SER A 442 34.15 17.77 14.54
C SER A 442 35.42 17.19 15.16
N CYS A 443 36.00 17.87 16.16
CA CYS A 443 37.19 17.40 16.86
C CYS A 443 36.91 16.06 17.57
N HIS A 444 35.78 15.97 18.29
CA HIS A 444 35.38 14.74 18.98
C HIS A 444 35.25 13.54 18.03
N ARG A 445 34.55 13.72 16.90
CA ARG A 445 34.36 12.66 15.88
C ARG A 445 35.68 12.26 15.21
N ALA A 446 36.52 13.24 14.88
CA ALA A 446 37.85 12.98 14.32
C ALA A 446 38.72 12.16 15.28
N GLU A 447 38.80 12.57 16.55
CA GLU A 447 39.61 11.90 17.58
C GLU A 447 39.14 10.46 17.81
N LYS A 448 37.84 10.23 17.94
CA LYS A 448 37.25 8.89 18.08
C LYS A 448 37.69 7.94 16.96
N ILE A 449 37.69 8.41 15.71
CA ILE A 449 38.13 7.62 14.55
C ILE A 449 39.64 7.39 14.57
N MET A 450 40.42 8.45 14.86
CA MET A 450 41.88 8.33 14.91
C MET A 450 42.32 7.34 15.98
N ASP A 451 41.69 7.34 17.16
CA ASP A 451 42.02 6.50 18.30
C ASP A 451 41.58 5.04 18.17
N ALA A 452 40.57 4.75 17.35
CA ALA A 452 40.10 3.39 17.08
C ALA A 452 41.11 2.50 16.33
N LYS A 453 42.28 3.03 15.91
CA LYS A 453 43.38 2.32 15.22
C LYS A 453 43.00 1.60 13.90
N LYS A 454 41.81 1.87 13.34
CA LYS A 454 41.37 1.33 12.05
C LYS A 454 41.75 2.28 10.91
N SER A 455 42.81 1.92 10.17
CA SER A 455 43.41 2.82 9.17
C SER A 455 42.54 3.11 7.94
N GLU A 456 41.52 2.31 7.70
CA GLU A 456 40.54 2.49 6.62
C GLU A 456 39.70 3.77 6.81
N TYR A 457 39.36 4.13 8.05
CA TYR A 457 38.49 5.28 8.35
C TYR A 457 39.21 6.62 8.49
N TYR A 458 40.55 6.69 8.37
CA TYR A 458 41.30 7.93 8.56
C TYR A 458 40.90 9.06 7.58
N ARG A 459 40.34 8.73 6.42
CA ARG A 459 39.78 9.73 5.50
C ARG A 459 38.59 10.47 6.12
N HIS A 460 37.69 9.77 6.80
CA HIS A 460 36.55 10.40 7.48
C HIS A 460 37.01 11.32 8.62
N ALA A 461 38.03 10.91 9.39
CA ALA A 461 38.63 11.78 10.41
C ALA A 461 39.15 13.10 9.81
N THR A 462 39.76 13.05 8.61
CA THR A 462 40.23 14.27 7.95
C THR A 462 39.10 15.16 7.42
N GLU A 463 37.97 14.60 6.99
CA GLU A 463 36.82 15.42 6.60
C GLU A 463 36.25 16.19 7.81
N TRP A 464 36.14 15.54 8.98
CA TRP A 464 35.76 16.23 10.22
C TRP A 464 36.75 17.35 10.57
N LEU A 465 38.06 17.10 10.49
CA LEU A 465 39.07 18.12 10.79
C LEU A 465 39.05 19.31 9.82
N LYS A 466 38.63 19.12 8.56
CA LYS A 466 38.42 20.24 7.64
C LYS A 466 37.28 21.15 8.12
N LYS A 467 36.17 20.59 8.61
CA LYS A 467 35.07 21.36 9.21
C LYS A 467 35.53 22.12 10.45
N ALA A 468 36.26 21.46 11.36
CA ALA A 468 36.85 22.10 12.54
C ALA A 468 37.75 23.27 12.16
N ARG A 469 38.67 23.08 11.19
CA ARG A 469 39.55 24.15 10.68
C ARG A 469 38.74 25.32 10.16
N ALA A 470 37.72 25.06 9.33
CA ALA A 470 36.89 26.12 8.76
C ALA A 470 36.21 26.95 9.85
N ALA A 471 35.65 26.31 10.88
CA ALA A 471 35.03 26.98 12.01
C ALA A 471 36.02 27.76 12.90
N TYR A 472 37.23 27.23 13.14
CA TYR A 472 38.30 28.00 13.82
C TYR A 472 38.70 29.26 13.03
N LEU A 473 38.79 29.17 11.71
CA LEU A 473 39.15 30.31 10.88
C LEU A 473 38.01 31.33 10.80
N ALA A 474 36.76 30.89 10.70
CA ALA A 474 35.59 31.75 10.70
C ALA A 474 35.42 32.52 12.03
N SER A 475 35.94 31.97 13.13
CA SER A 475 35.94 32.60 14.47
C SER A 475 37.23 33.35 14.82
N ASP A 476 38.12 33.59 13.85
CA ASP A 476 39.46 34.22 14.01
C ASP A 476 40.40 33.52 15.01
N LYS A 477 40.11 32.25 15.33
CA LYS A 477 40.87 31.39 16.25
C LYS A 477 41.99 30.61 15.55
N LYS A 478 42.74 31.27 14.67
CA LYS A 478 43.79 30.63 13.85
C LYS A 478 44.94 30.06 14.70
N ILE A 479 45.25 30.70 15.83
CA ILE A 479 46.31 30.29 16.74
C ILE A 479 45.90 29.01 17.48
N GLU A 480 44.65 28.94 17.94
CA GLU A 480 44.06 27.78 18.59
C GLU A 480 44.03 26.58 17.64
N TRP A 481 43.60 26.77 16.39
CA TRP A 481 43.67 25.71 15.37
C TRP A 481 45.09 25.18 15.21
N ARG A 482 46.10 26.07 15.10
CA ARG A 482 47.50 25.64 14.95
C ARG A 482 47.98 24.84 16.16
N LYS A 483 47.60 25.26 17.37
CA LYS A 483 47.93 24.54 18.61
C LYS A 483 47.26 23.16 18.64
N TYR A 484 45.98 23.08 18.31
CA TYR A 484 45.22 21.83 18.24
C TYR A 484 45.80 20.87 17.19
N TYR A 485 46.03 21.35 15.96
CA TYR A 485 46.61 20.57 14.87
C TYR A 485 48.01 20.03 15.22
N ASN A 486 48.88 20.85 15.82
CA ASN A 486 50.21 20.40 16.26
C ASN A 486 50.13 19.30 17.32
N LYS A 487 49.20 19.41 18.27
CA LYS A 487 48.94 18.36 19.27
C LYS A 487 48.54 17.03 18.60
N LEU A 488 47.69 17.06 17.58
CA LEU A 488 47.31 15.86 16.83
C LEU A 488 48.51 15.21 16.13
N LEU A 489 49.41 16.01 15.53
CA LEU A 489 50.64 15.49 14.89
C LEU A 489 51.57 14.80 15.90
N GLU A 490 51.69 15.34 17.12
CA GLU A 490 52.50 14.75 18.18
C GLU A 490 51.93 13.40 18.65
N ILE A 491 50.63 13.35 18.95
CA ILE A 491 49.95 12.15 19.47
C ILE A 491 49.94 11.02 18.41
N HIS A 492 49.75 11.36 17.14
CA HIS A 492 49.57 10.38 16.07
C HIS A 492 50.77 10.20 15.13
N CYS A 493 51.95 10.71 15.50
CA CYS A 493 53.18 10.71 14.67
C CYS A 493 53.56 9.32 14.09
N ARG A 494 53.22 8.22 14.79
CA ARG A 494 53.52 6.84 14.36
C ARG A 494 52.55 6.30 13.30
N LYS A 495 51.41 6.94 13.06
CA LYS A 495 50.37 6.52 12.10
C LYS A 495 50.65 7.09 10.71
N ARG A 496 51.55 6.46 9.94
CA ARG A 496 52.05 6.98 8.64
C ARG A 496 50.96 7.41 7.64
N LYS A 497 49.89 6.60 7.49
CA LYS A 497 48.76 6.91 6.59
C LYS A 497 48.01 8.17 7.05
N LEU A 498 47.69 8.28 8.34
CA LEU A 498 47.03 9.44 8.93
C LEU A 498 47.90 10.70 8.81
N MET A 499 49.21 10.59 9.07
CA MET A 499 50.14 11.72 8.93
C MET A 499 50.23 12.24 7.49
N GLY A 500 50.08 11.37 6.49
CA GLY A 500 49.97 11.78 5.08
C GLY A 500 48.73 12.63 4.82
N LEU A 501 47.58 12.23 5.38
CA LEU A 501 46.31 12.94 5.23
C LEU A 501 46.28 14.27 6.03
N LEU A 502 46.79 14.27 7.27
CA LEU A 502 46.84 15.49 8.10
C LEU A 502 47.66 16.61 7.44
N LYS A 503 48.80 16.27 6.82
CA LYS A 503 49.64 17.24 6.08
C LYS A 503 48.90 17.97 4.95
N GLN A 504 47.87 17.35 4.37
CA GLN A 504 47.05 17.98 3.33
C GLN A 504 46.12 19.06 3.91
N ILE A 505 45.68 18.90 5.17
CA ILE A 505 44.80 19.86 5.86
C ILE A 505 45.61 21.04 6.44
N GLY A 506 46.83 20.80 6.92
CA GLY A 506 47.65 21.84 7.55
C GLY A 506 48.33 22.83 6.58
N ASN A 507 48.51 22.46 5.30
CA ASN A 507 49.26 23.23 4.30
C ASN A 507 48.39 24.01 3.29
N SER A 508 47.07 23.90 3.35
CA SER A 508 46.12 24.72 2.58
C SER A 508 45.47 25.74 3.51
#